data_AF-A0A1Z1XB63-F1
#
_entry.id   AF-A0A1Z1XB63-F1
#
_cell.length_a   1.000
_cell.length_b   1.000
_cell.length_c   1.000
_cell.angle_alpha   90.00
_cell.angle_beta   90.00
_cell.angle_gamma   90.00
#
_symmetry.space_group_name_H-M   'P 1'
#
loop_
_entity.id
_entity.type
_entity.pdbx_description
1 polymer ?
#
loop_
_entity_poly.entity_id
_entity_poly.type
_entity_poly.pdbx_seq_one_letter_code
_entity_poly.pdbx_strand_id
1 'polypeptide(L)' 'MLKIINKFILKRLVKANNLYNMKVRPSVKKMCEKCRIIRRHGKVRIICLNPKHKQRQG' A
#
# COMPACT_ATOMS: atom_id res chain seq x y z
N MET A 1 15.50 -36.16 -1.06
CA MET A 1 15.64 -35.72 0.35
C MET A 1 16.32 -34.35 0.55
N LEU A 2 16.56 -33.55 -0.51
CA LEU A 2 17.10 -32.18 -0.42
C LEU A 2 16.21 -31.16 -1.16
N LYS A 3 14.89 -31.41 -1.23
CA LYS A 3 13.89 -30.47 -1.79
C LYS A 3 12.85 -29.99 -0.76
N ILE A 4 13.07 -30.25 0.53
CA ILE A 4 12.11 -29.93 1.61
C ILE A 4 12.62 -28.81 2.54
N ILE A 5 13.93 -28.55 2.58
CA ILE A 5 14.53 -27.65 3.58
C ILE A 5 14.32 -26.15 3.27
N ASN A 6 14.05 -25.75 2.02
CA ASN A 6 13.97 -24.32 1.68
C ASN A 6 12.61 -23.82 1.18
N LYS A 7 11.50 -24.54 1.41
CA LYS A 7 10.15 -23.96 1.27
C LYS A 7 9.65 -23.29 2.56
N PHE A 8 10.31 -23.54 3.70
CA PHE A 8 9.96 -22.94 5.00
C PHE A 8 10.71 -21.63 5.27
N ILE A 9 11.98 -21.52 4.83
CA ILE A 9 12.81 -20.33 5.02
C ILE A 9 12.40 -19.18 4.06
N LEU A 10 11.94 -19.49 2.84
CA LEU A 10 11.48 -18.48 1.89
C LEU A 10 10.13 -17.84 2.26
N LYS A 11 9.28 -18.54 3.06
CA LYS A 11 8.00 -17.99 3.53
C LYS A 11 8.15 -16.84 4.52
N ARG A 12 9.35 -16.63 5.10
CA ARG A 12 9.64 -15.53 6.04
C ARG A 12 10.08 -14.23 5.34
N LEU A 13 10.60 -14.28 4.12
CA LEU A 13 11.03 -13.08 3.36
C LEU A 13 9.90 -12.44 2.53
N VAL A 14 8.87 -13.21 2.15
CA VAL A 14 7.74 -12.70 1.33
C VAL A 14 6.70 -11.93 2.17
N LYS A 15 6.75 -12.02 3.51
CA LYS A 15 5.83 -11.29 4.39
C LYS A 15 6.17 -9.79 4.56
N ALA A 16 7.26 -9.32 3.97
CA ALA A 16 7.83 -8.00 4.24
C ALA A 16 7.81 -7.00 3.06
N ASN A 17 6.99 -7.21 2.01
CA ASN A 17 6.86 -6.23 0.94
C ASN A 17 5.42 -5.79 0.68
N ASN A 18 4.75 -5.34 1.75
CA ASN A 18 3.52 -4.53 1.67
C ASN A 18 3.83 -3.02 1.68
N LEU A 19 5.03 -2.60 1.27
CA LEU A 19 5.50 -1.22 1.35
C LEU A 19 4.95 -0.29 0.25
N TYR A 20 4.03 -0.77 -0.59
CA TYR A 20 3.57 -0.07 -1.78
C TYR A 20 2.05 -0.17 -2.06
N ASN A 21 1.24 -0.59 -1.09
CA ASN A 21 -0.21 -0.74 -1.28
C ASN A 21 -1.04 0.47 -0.80
N MET A 22 -2.06 0.81 -1.60
CA MET A 22 -3.04 1.87 -1.37
C MET A 22 -3.80 1.65 -0.05
N LYS A 23 -3.78 2.63 0.86
CA LYS A 23 -4.46 2.52 2.16
C LYS A 23 -5.93 2.89 2.05
N VAL A 24 -6.83 2.00 2.44
CA VAL A 24 -8.27 2.32 2.53
C VAL A 24 -8.58 2.89 3.91
N ARG A 25 -9.18 4.07 3.97
CA ARG A 25 -9.54 4.76 5.21
C ARG A 25 -10.90 5.44 5.07
N PRO A 26 -11.70 5.55 6.15
CA PRO A 26 -12.99 6.25 6.10
C PRO A 26 -12.83 7.76 5.81
N SER A 27 -11.75 8.37 6.32
CA SER A 27 -11.38 9.75 6.06
C SER A 27 -10.04 9.82 5.32
N VAL A 28 -9.97 10.67 4.30
CA VAL A 28 -8.75 10.95 3.54
C VAL A 28 -8.23 12.33 3.89
N LYS A 29 -6.98 12.42 4.38
CA LYS A 29 -6.30 13.68 4.72
C LYS A 29 -4.93 13.74 4.04
N LYS A 30 -4.55 14.93 3.55
CA LYS A 30 -3.21 15.18 3.00
C LYS A 30 -2.18 15.03 4.11
N MET A 31 -1.08 14.32 3.83
CA MET A 31 0.04 14.15 4.76
C MET A 31 1.26 15.00 4.37
N CYS A 32 1.22 15.62 3.19
CA CYS A 32 2.33 16.30 2.56
C CYS A 32 1.82 17.37 1.60
N GLU A 33 2.65 18.35 1.25
CA GLU A 33 2.31 19.42 0.29
C GLU A 33 2.04 18.87 -1.12
N LYS A 34 2.78 17.82 -1.51
CA LYS A 34 2.65 17.15 -2.82
C LYS A 34 1.42 16.24 -2.91
N CYS A 35 0.68 16.06 -1.81
CA CYS A 35 -0.44 15.13 -1.74
C CYS A 35 -1.68 15.79 -2.36
N ARG A 36 -2.20 15.20 -3.44
CA ARG A 36 -3.36 15.74 -4.16
C ARG A 36 -4.59 14.88 -3.92
N ILE A 37 -5.70 15.54 -3.60
CA ILE A 37 -7.01 14.90 -3.47
C ILE A 37 -7.62 14.85 -4.87
N ILE A 38 -8.01 13.67 -5.31
CA ILE A 38 -8.62 13.43 -6.62
C ILE A 38 -9.91 12.62 -6.46
N ARG A 39 -10.89 12.89 -7.31
CA ARG A 39 -12.11 12.07 -7.45
C ARG A 39 -11.99 11.23 -8.72
N ARG A 40 -12.02 9.91 -8.58
CA ARG A 40 -12.00 8.95 -9.72
C ARG A 40 -12.98 7.82 -9.41
N HIS A 41 -13.78 7.39 -10.39
CA HIS A 41 -14.80 6.32 -10.19
C HIS A 41 -15.68 6.55 -8.95
N GLY A 42 -16.17 7.78 -8.76
CA GLY A 42 -17.02 8.15 -7.62
C GLY A 42 -16.35 8.15 -6.23
N LYS A 43 -15.06 7.79 -6.11
CA LYS A 43 -14.35 7.71 -4.83
C LYS A 43 -13.26 8.78 -4.70
N VAL A 44 -13.12 9.34 -3.51
CA VAL A 44 -12.03 10.27 -3.17
C VAL A 44 -10.76 9.48 -2.87
N ARG A 45 -9.65 9.86 -3.50
CA ARG A 45 -8.34 9.25 -3.32
C ARG A 45 -7.27 10.32 -3.11
N ILE A 46 -6.17 9.94 -2.47
CA ILE A 46 -4.95 10.75 -2.38
C ILE A 46 -3.89 10.12 -3.25
N ILE A 47 -3.36 10.91 -4.18
CA ILE A 47 -2.19 10.57 -4.98
C ILE A 47 -1.00 11.37 -4.44
N CYS A 48 0.14 10.68 -4.34
CA CYS A 48 1.43 11.26 -4.03
C CYS A 48 2.52 10.44 -4.74
N LEU A 49 3.66 11.06 -4.98
CA LEU A 49 4.89 10.38 -5.41
C LEU A 49 5.32 9.34 -4.37
N ASN A 50 5.20 9.67 -3.08
CA ASN A 50 5.46 8.72 -2.01
C ASN A 50 4.29 7.73 -1.86
N PRO A 51 4.49 6.41 -2.09
CA PRO A 51 3.44 5.42 -1.99
C PRO A 51 2.83 5.31 -0.58
N LYS A 52 3.55 5.71 0.47
CA LYS A 52 3.06 5.67 1.86
C LYS A 52 1.86 6.58 2.11
N HIS A 53 1.68 7.62 1.30
CA HIS A 53 0.60 8.60 1.41
C HIS A 53 -0.64 8.28 0.56
N LYS A 54 -0.55 7.27 -0.32
CA LYS A 54 -1.66 6.86 -1.20
C LYS A 54 -2.83 6.34 -0.36
N GLN A 55 -3.99 6.99 -0.45
CA GLN A 55 -5.18 6.65 0.33
C GLN A 55 -6.46 6.60 -0.54
N ARG A 56 -7.44 5.76 -0.17
CA ARG A 56 -8.79 5.66 -0.77
C ARG A 56 -9.85 5.82 0.30
N GLN A 57 -10.87 6.62 0.03
CA GLN A 57 -12.06 6.74 0.87
C GLN A 57 -12.97 5.52 0.68
N GLY A 58 -13.36 4.92 1.80
CA GLY A 58 -14.31 3.81 1.90
C GLY A 58 -13.71 2.42 1.75
#